data_AF-A0A3R7SK12-F1
#
_entry.id   AF-A0A3R7SK12-F1
#
_cell.length_a   1.000
_cell.length_b   1.000
_cell.length_c   1.000
_cell.angle_alpha   90.00
_cell.angle_beta   90.00
_cell.angle_gamma   90.00
#
_symmetry.space_group_name_H-M   'P 1'
#
loop_
_entity.id
_entity.type
_entity.pdbx_description
1 polymer ?
#
loop_
_entity_poly.entity_id
_entity_poly.type
_entity_poly.pdbx_seq_one_letter_code
_entity_poly.pdbx_strand_id
1 'polypeptide(L)'
;MSNIAVFANNDDDPHLTVKDADNKDSDDEDEVIMSSDNLVAVGHVDGDAAILEIYVYNADETSFYVHHDILLPAIPLCMEWMNYDPGDEYLRPGNMLAIGSMAPVVDVWDLDIADSLEPAFSLGKKGSKKKKIAGVGHKDAVLSLAWNTHAEHVLASGSVDQTVILWDMEHGTVAQHLKYFKEKVQSIKWHPKEAHTLLAGACDK
;
A
#
# COMPACT_ATOMS: atom_id res chain seq x y z
N MET A 1 -57.87 10.90 6.74
CA MET A 1 -56.93 9.80 6.47
C MET A 1 -56.38 10.06 5.09
N SER A 2 -55.19 10.67 5.03
CA SER A 2 -54.54 11.08 3.79
C SER A 2 -53.84 9.85 3.21
N ASN A 3 -54.20 9.46 1.98
CA ASN A 3 -53.57 8.36 1.26
C ASN A 3 -52.14 8.76 0.91
N ILE A 4 -51.16 8.11 1.54
CA ILE A 4 -49.76 8.15 1.09
C ILE A 4 -49.62 7.08 0.01
N ALA A 5 -49.33 7.49 -1.22
CA ALA A 5 -48.90 6.58 -2.27
C ALA A 5 -47.42 6.22 -2.02
N VAL A 6 -47.11 4.93 -2.07
CA VAL A 6 -45.74 4.42 -1.98
C VAL A 6 -45.44 3.75 -3.31
N PHE A 7 -44.42 4.24 -4.01
CA PHE A 7 -43.95 3.65 -5.25
C PHE A 7 -42.83 2.64 -4.96
N ALA A 8 -42.76 1.56 -5.75
CA ALA A 8 -41.81 0.48 -5.51
C ALA A 8 -40.38 0.83 -5.96
N ASN A 9 -40.24 1.79 -6.87
CA ASN A 9 -38.99 2.35 -7.36
C ASN A 9 -39.17 3.84 -7.70
N ASN A 10 -38.07 4.60 -7.68
CA ASN A 10 -38.06 6.02 -8.00
C ASN A 10 -38.58 6.34 -9.42
N ASP A 11 -38.41 5.41 -10.37
CA ASP A 11 -38.87 5.57 -11.76
C ASP A 11 -40.39 5.64 -11.92
N ASP A 12 -41.13 5.07 -10.97
CA ASP A 12 -42.59 4.98 -11.01
C ASP A 12 -43.27 6.16 -10.30
N ASP A 13 -42.49 7.08 -9.68
CA ASP A 13 -43.02 8.26 -9.01
C ASP A 13 -43.12 9.44 -9.99
N PRO A 14 -44.35 9.87 -10.38
CA PRO A 14 -44.55 10.98 -11.31
C PRO A 14 -44.14 12.35 -10.73
N HIS A 15 -43.76 12.43 -9.46
CA HIS A 15 -43.29 13.65 -8.80
C HIS A 15 -41.76 13.71 -8.61
N LEU A 16 -41.03 12.64 -8.90
CA LEU A 16 -39.57 12.64 -8.98
C LEU A 16 -39.13 13.21 -10.33
N THR A 17 -38.60 14.45 -10.32
CA THR A 17 -38.11 15.14 -11.52
C THR A 17 -36.66 14.81 -11.86
N VAL A 18 -35.93 14.19 -10.93
CA VAL A 18 -34.55 13.72 -11.12
C VAL A 18 -34.63 12.21 -11.22
N LYS A 19 -34.38 11.68 -12.42
CA LYS A 19 -34.24 10.25 -12.63
C LYS A 19 -32.76 9.94 -12.45
N ASP A 20 -32.44 9.05 -11.51
CA ASP A 20 -31.08 8.69 -11.08
C ASP A 20 -30.17 8.12 -12.21
N ALA A 21 -30.64 8.08 -13.47
CA ALA A 21 -29.91 7.57 -14.61
C ALA A 21 -29.11 8.64 -15.39
N ASP A 22 -29.43 9.93 -15.25
CA ASP A 22 -28.85 10.99 -16.10
C ASP A 22 -27.89 11.94 -15.36
N ASN A 23 -27.57 11.69 -14.09
CA ASN A 23 -26.62 12.49 -13.32
C ASN A 23 -25.55 11.60 -12.70
N LYS A 24 -24.74 10.95 -13.54
CA LYS A 24 -23.35 10.66 -13.14
C LYS A 24 -22.63 12.00 -13.26
N ASP A 25 -22.55 12.73 -12.15
CA ASP A 25 -21.74 13.94 -12.11
C ASP A 25 -20.31 13.54 -12.47
N SER A 26 -19.66 14.30 -13.35
CA SER A 26 -18.24 14.10 -13.70
C SER A 26 -17.33 14.08 -12.47
N ASP A 27 -17.78 14.70 -11.38
CA ASP A 27 -17.08 14.82 -10.12
C ASP A 27 -16.93 13.46 -9.40
N ASP A 28 -17.82 12.48 -9.65
CA ASP A 28 -17.72 11.13 -9.07
C ASP A 28 -16.53 10.33 -9.65
N GLU A 29 -16.09 10.65 -10.88
CA GLU A 29 -14.95 9.99 -11.52
C GLU A 29 -13.61 10.47 -10.94
N ASP A 30 -13.57 11.70 -10.41
CA ASP A 30 -12.37 12.27 -9.79
C ASP A 30 -12.09 11.73 -8.37
N GLU A 31 -13.06 11.03 -7.76
CA GLU A 31 -12.95 10.42 -6.42
C GLU A 31 -12.43 8.96 -6.44
N VAL A 32 -12.40 8.33 -7.63
CA VAL A 32 -12.04 6.92 -7.78
C VAL A 32 -10.80 6.79 -8.65
N ILE A 33 -9.76 6.17 -8.11
CA ILE A 33 -8.56 5.83 -8.87
C ILE A 33 -8.90 4.72 -9.88
N MET A 34 -8.69 5.00 -11.16
CA MET A 34 -8.97 4.08 -12.24
C MET A 34 -7.72 3.25 -12.58
N SER A 35 -7.93 2.01 -13.04
CA SER A 35 -6.83 1.12 -13.46
C SER A 35 -5.97 1.66 -14.63
N SER A 36 -6.47 2.67 -15.35
CA SER A 36 -5.76 3.36 -16.44
C SER A 36 -4.95 4.56 -15.99
N ASP A 37 -5.08 4.99 -14.73
CA ASP A 37 -4.49 6.22 -14.26
C ASP A 37 -2.99 6.08 -14.04
N ASN A 38 -2.29 7.18 -14.27
CA ASN A 38 -0.88 7.28 -13.94
C ASN A 38 -0.76 7.98 -12.59
N LEU A 39 -0.20 7.26 -11.62
CA LEU A 39 -0.11 7.69 -10.23
C LEU A 39 1.33 8.01 -9.84
N VAL A 40 1.50 8.97 -8.94
CA VAL A 40 2.76 9.21 -8.22
C VAL A 40 2.45 9.26 -6.73
N ALA A 41 3.00 8.32 -5.98
CA ALA A 41 2.93 8.32 -4.52
C ALA A 41 4.17 8.99 -3.92
N VAL A 42 3.97 9.99 -3.05
CA VAL A 42 5.05 10.77 -2.43
C VAL A 42 4.92 10.72 -0.92
N GLY A 43 5.88 10.07 -0.27
CA GLY A 43 6.04 10.14 1.18
C GLY A 43 6.88 11.35 1.56
N HIS A 44 6.35 12.24 2.39
CA HIS A 44 7.06 13.41 2.89
C HIS A 44 6.77 13.67 4.38
N VAL A 45 7.42 14.68 4.94
CA VAL A 45 7.25 15.08 6.34
C VAL A 45 6.97 16.57 6.36
N ASP A 46 5.84 16.95 6.95
CA ASP A 46 5.49 18.33 7.23
C ASP A 46 5.34 18.53 8.75
N GLY A 47 6.22 19.36 9.32
CA GLY A 47 6.35 19.52 10.76
C GLY A 47 6.64 18.19 11.48
N ASP A 48 5.69 17.75 12.31
CA ASP A 48 5.77 16.50 13.09
C ASP A 48 4.94 15.36 12.45
N ALA A 49 4.30 15.59 11.30
CA ALA A 49 3.46 14.61 10.61
C ALA A 49 4.23 13.97 9.44
N ALA A 50 4.13 12.65 9.33
CA ALA A 50 4.54 11.93 8.11
C ALA A 50 3.30 11.76 7.23
N ILE A 51 3.40 12.12 5.96
CA ILE A 51 2.28 12.19 5.02
C ILE A 51 2.64 11.40 3.77
N LEU A 52 1.70 10.63 3.27
CA LEU A 52 1.73 10.01 1.94
C LEU A 52 0.72 10.71 1.06
N GLU A 53 1.18 11.43 0.05
CA GLU A 53 0.32 12.10 -0.94
C GLU A 53 0.24 11.29 -2.22
N ILE A 54 -0.98 11.10 -2.72
CA ILE A 54 -1.24 10.36 -3.95
C ILE A 54 -1.64 11.35 -5.04
N TYR A 55 -0.77 11.47 -6.04
CA TYR A 55 -0.99 12.33 -7.19
C TYR A 55 -1.51 11.52 -8.38
N VAL A 56 -2.58 11.99 -9.01
CA VAL A 56 -3.13 11.43 -10.26
C VAL A 56 -2.79 12.38 -11.40
N TYR A 57 -2.35 11.83 -12.53
CA TYR A 57 -2.08 12.61 -13.74
C TYR A 57 -3.36 12.85 -14.54
N ASN A 58 -3.76 14.11 -14.68
CA ASN A 58 -4.82 14.52 -15.58
C ASN A 58 -4.24 14.78 -16.98
N ALA A 59 -4.64 13.95 -17.95
CA ALA A 59 -4.15 14.03 -19.33
C ALA A 59 -4.67 15.25 -20.10
N ASP A 60 -5.89 15.73 -19.80
CA ASP A 60 -6.51 16.86 -20.48
C ASP A 60 -5.86 18.18 -20.06
N GLU A 61 -5.55 18.32 -18.77
CA GLU A 61 -4.86 19.49 -18.22
C GLU A 61 -3.33 19.38 -18.27
N THR A 62 -2.81 18.21 -18.61
CA THR A 62 -1.37 17.89 -18.60
C THR A 62 -0.69 18.16 -17.25
N SER A 63 -1.43 17.99 -16.16
CA SER A 63 -1.05 18.35 -14.80
C SER A 63 -1.21 17.16 -13.85
N PHE A 64 -0.60 17.25 -12.67
CA PHE A 64 -0.90 16.35 -11.56
C PHE A 64 -1.79 17.09 -10.56
N TYR A 65 -2.78 16.40 -10.01
CA TYR A 65 -3.54 16.87 -8.84
C TYR A 65 -3.38 15.89 -7.69
N VAL A 66 -3.50 16.39 -6.46
CA VAL A 66 -3.54 15.53 -5.27
C VAL A 66 -4.93 14.93 -5.18
N HIS A 67 -5.02 13.62 -5.27
CA HIS A 67 -6.28 12.90 -5.14
C HIS A 67 -6.66 12.76 -3.66
N HIS A 68 -5.72 12.29 -2.83
CA HIS A 68 -5.83 12.33 -1.37
C HIS A 68 -4.44 12.22 -0.72
N ASP A 69 -4.42 12.43 0.59
CA ASP A 69 -3.27 12.16 1.44
C ASP A 69 -3.61 11.18 2.57
N ILE A 70 -2.59 10.51 3.09
CA ILE A 70 -2.70 9.54 4.17
C ILE A 70 -1.68 9.90 5.24
N LEU A 71 -2.14 9.99 6.49
CA LEU A 71 -1.27 10.22 7.64
C LEU A 71 -0.56 8.92 8.03
N LEU A 72 0.76 8.91 7.88
CA LEU A 72 1.58 7.76 8.21
C LEU A 72 1.96 7.76 9.70
N PRO A 73 2.02 6.59 10.35
CA PRO A 73 2.41 6.47 11.75
C PRO A 73 3.92 6.70 11.97
N ALA A 74 4.72 6.67 10.89
CA ALA A 74 6.15 6.85 10.91
C ALA A 74 6.66 7.39 9.57
N ILE A 75 7.83 8.03 9.60
CA ILE A 75 8.49 8.59 8.41
C ILE A 75 8.82 7.45 7.43
N PRO A 76 8.34 7.50 6.17
CA PRO A 76 8.66 6.51 5.16
C PRO A 76 10.13 6.66 4.73
N LEU A 77 10.88 5.56 4.77
CA LEU A 77 12.27 5.49 4.30
C LEU A 77 12.37 4.85 2.92
N CYS A 78 11.48 3.91 2.64
CA CYS A 78 11.37 3.23 1.35
C CYS A 78 9.90 2.88 1.10
N MET A 79 9.54 2.82 -0.17
CA MET A 79 8.20 2.47 -0.63
C MET A 79 8.33 1.59 -1.86
N GLU A 80 7.44 0.61 -2.00
CA GLU A 80 7.37 -0.26 -3.17
C GLU A 80 5.89 -0.52 -3.49
N TRP A 81 5.48 -0.15 -4.70
CA TRP A 81 4.14 -0.40 -5.20
C TRP A 81 4.03 -1.86 -5.66
N MET A 82 2.86 -2.45 -5.44
CA MET A 82 2.61 -3.86 -5.68
C MET A 82 1.21 -4.04 -6.26
N ASN A 83 1.15 -4.80 -7.34
CA ASN A 83 -0.10 -5.16 -7.98
C ASN A 83 -0.66 -6.49 -7.43
N TYR A 84 -0.84 -6.57 -6.11
CA TYR A 84 -1.27 -7.80 -5.45
C TYR A 84 -1.94 -7.48 -4.13
N ASP A 85 -3.16 -7.99 -3.95
CA ASP A 85 -3.93 -7.92 -2.70
C ASP A 85 -4.15 -9.35 -2.17
N PRO A 86 -3.57 -9.74 -1.01
CA PRO A 86 -3.81 -11.05 -0.41
C PRO A 86 -5.23 -11.23 0.14
N GLY A 87 -6.00 -10.15 0.30
CA GLY A 87 -7.39 -10.18 0.76
C GLY A 87 -8.41 -10.44 -0.35
N ASP A 88 -8.03 -10.28 -1.63
CA ASP A 88 -8.95 -10.43 -2.75
C ASP A 88 -9.11 -11.90 -3.16
N GLU A 89 -10.25 -12.49 -2.82
CA GLU A 89 -10.58 -13.89 -3.15
C GLU A 89 -10.58 -14.19 -4.66
N TYR A 90 -10.69 -13.16 -5.50
CA TYR A 90 -10.76 -13.28 -6.96
C TYR A 90 -9.41 -13.05 -7.65
N LEU A 91 -8.32 -12.87 -6.87
CA LEU A 91 -6.97 -12.60 -7.37
C LEU A 91 -6.94 -11.43 -8.36
N ARG A 92 -7.73 -10.40 -8.07
CA ARG A 92 -7.73 -9.17 -8.87
C ARG A 92 -6.43 -8.39 -8.60
N PRO A 93 -5.93 -7.69 -9.63
CA PRO A 93 -4.92 -6.64 -9.46
C PRO A 93 -5.26 -5.74 -8.28
N GLY A 94 -4.35 -5.61 -7.32
CA GLY A 94 -4.48 -4.71 -6.17
C GLY A 94 -3.71 -3.41 -6.38
N ASN A 95 -4.05 -2.35 -5.65
CA ASN A 95 -3.30 -1.10 -5.66
C ASN A 95 -2.58 -0.87 -4.33
N MET A 96 -1.66 -1.79 -4.00
CA MET A 96 -1.02 -1.82 -2.68
C MET A 96 0.32 -1.08 -2.68
N LEU A 97 0.61 -0.36 -1.59
CA LEU A 97 1.91 0.26 -1.35
C LEU A 97 2.52 -0.25 -0.06
N ALA A 98 3.62 -1.00 -0.17
CA ALA A 98 4.42 -1.39 0.98
C ALA A 98 5.35 -0.24 1.38
N ILE A 99 5.37 0.10 2.67
CA ILE A 99 6.15 1.19 3.24
C ILE A 99 7.04 0.66 4.35
N GLY A 100 8.34 0.91 4.21
CA GLY A 100 9.34 0.66 5.24
C GLY A 100 9.70 1.97 5.94
N SER A 101 9.78 1.93 7.27
CA SER A 101 10.09 3.09 8.09
C SER A 101 11.23 2.81 9.08
N MET A 102 11.44 3.73 10.03
CA MET A 102 12.32 3.50 11.17
C MET A 102 11.82 2.37 12.11
N ALA A 103 10.57 1.93 11.96
CA ALA A 103 10.03 0.78 12.68
C ALA A 103 10.52 -0.55 12.06
N PRO A 104 10.61 -1.63 12.85
CA PRO A 104 11.02 -2.95 12.35
C PRO A 104 9.86 -3.72 11.69
N VAL A 105 8.87 -3.00 11.18
CA VAL A 105 7.62 -3.51 10.61
C VAL A 105 7.47 -2.87 9.23
N VAL A 106 6.95 -3.62 8.27
CA VAL A 106 6.58 -3.10 6.95
C VAL A 106 5.07 -2.94 6.95
N ASP A 107 4.58 -1.74 6.69
CA ASP A 107 3.16 -1.44 6.65
C ASP A 107 2.71 -1.39 5.19
N VAL A 108 1.62 -2.08 4.86
CA VAL A 108 1.05 -2.11 3.50
C VAL A 108 -0.26 -1.34 3.50
N TRP A 109 -0.36 -0.37 2.62
CA TRP A 109 -1.50 0.52 2.47
C TRP A 109 -2.22 0.25 1.16
N ASP A 110 -3.54 0.31 1.21
CA ASP A 110 -4.37 0.33 0.02
C ASP A 110 -4.46 1.77 -0.49
N LEU A 111 -4.00 2.02 -1.71
CA LEU A 111 -4.03 3.35 -2.32
C LEU A 111 -5.41 3.72 -2.85
N ASP A 112 -6.35 2.77 -2.96
CA ASP A 112 -7.71 3.05 -3.41
C ASP A 112 -8.60 3.58 -2.27
N ILE A 113 -8.12 3.53 -1.02
CA ILE A 113 -8.86 3.97 0.17
C ILE A 113 -8.35 5.32 0.65
N ALA A 114 -9.15 6.36 0.41
CA ALA A 114 -8.92 7.69 0.99
C ALA A 114 -9.14 7.69 2.52
N ASP A 115 -8.46 8.61 3.22
CA ASP A 115 -8.58 8.82 4.68
C ASP A 115 -8.32 7.58 5.56
N SER A 116 -7.52 6.62 5.07
CA SER A 116 -7.17 5.45 5.87
C SER A 116 -6.35 5.85 7.11
N LEU A 117 -6.75 5.37 8.29
CA LEU A 117 -6.07 5.64 9.57
C LEU A 117 -5.07 4.55 9.96
N GLU A 118 -5.23 3.35 9.38
CA GLU A 118 -4.42 2.18 9.69
C GLU A 118 -4.03 1.47 8.38
N PRO A 119 -2.85 0.83 8.32
CA PRO A 119 -2.47 0.05 7.15
C PRO A 119 -3.46 -1.10 6.94
N ALA A 120 -3.66 -1.51 5.68
CA ALA A 120 -4.47 -2.66 5.32
C ALA A 120 -3.96 -3.93 6.04
N PHE A 121 -2.63 -4.08 6.08
CA PHE A 121 -1.96 -5.07 6.92
C PHE A 121 -0.50 -4.68 7.19
N SER A 122 0.09 -5.29 8.21
CA SER A 122 1.49 -5.09 8.57
C SER A 122 2.25 -6.41 8.59
N LEU A 123 3.44 -6.40 8.01
CA LEU A 123 4.36 -7.53 8.00
C LEU A 123 5.37 -7.38 9.14
N GLY A 124 5.30 -8.35 10.05
CA GLY A 124 6.14 -8.38 11.25
C GLY A 124 5.48 -7.73 12.46
N LYS A 125 6.19 -7.81 13.59
CA LYS A 125 5.72 -7.29 14.87
C LYS A 125 6.89 -6.92 15.76
N LYS A 126 6.86 -5.70 16.27
CA LYS A 126 7.83 -5.27 17.28
C LYS A 126 7.67 -6.08 18.57
N GLY A 127 8.74 -6.75 18.98
CA GLY A 127 8.80 -7.48 20.25
C GLY A 127 8.77 -6.55 21.46
N SER A 128 8.36 -7.07 22.61
CA SER A 128 8.37 -6.35 23.88
C SER A 128 8.99 -7.19 24.99
N LYS A 129 10.19 -6.83 25.44
CA LYS A 129 10.87 -7.48 26.58
C LYS A 129 10.05 -7.36 27.87
N LYS A 130 9.42 -6.19 28.12
CA LYS A 130 8.59 -5.93 29.30
C LYS A 130 7.37 -6.86 29.36
N LYS A 131 6.71 -7.09 28.21
CA LYS A 131 5.54 -7.97 28.11
C LYS A 131 5.90 -9.43 27.77
N LYS A 132 7.19 -9.78 27.65
CA LYS A 132 7.69 -11.09 27.19
C LYS A 132 7.08 -11.54 25.84
N ILE A 133 6.83 -10.58 24.95
CA ILE A 133 6.32 -10.85 23.59
C ILE A 133 7.52 -10.91 22.64
N ALA A 134 7.68 -12.03 21.94
CA ALA A 134 8.68 -12.15 20.89
C ALA A 134 8.30 -11.28 19.69
N GLY A 135 9.30 -10.61 19.10
CA GLY A 135 9.11 -9.91 17.84
C GLY A 135 9.17 -10.89 16.67
N VAL A 136 8.49 -10.54 15.58
CA VAL A 136 8.47 -11.30 14.33
C VAL A 136 8.96 -10.39 13.22
N GLY A 137 9.83 -10.89 12.34
CA GLY A 137 10.40 -10.09 11.26
C GLY A 137 11.70 -9.39 11.61
N HIS A 138 11.83 -8.15 11.15
CA HIS A 138 13.01 -7.32 11.36
C HIS A 138 13.18 -6.92 12.82
N LYS A 139 14.40 -6.48 13.17
CA LYS A 139 14.74 -5.99 14.52
C LYS A 139 15.04 -4.50 14.55
N ASP A 140 15.21 -3.89 13.39
CA ASP A 140 15.58 -2.49 13.20
C ASP A 140 14.93 -1.93 11.93
N ALA A 141 15.17 -0.66 11.62
CA ALA A 141 14.58 0.08 10.50
C ALA A 141 14.69 -0.67 9.17
N VAL A 142 13.64 -0.56 8.35
CA VAL A 142 13.58 -1.13 7.01
C VAL A 142 14.03 -0.06 6.00
N LEU A 143 15.07 -0.36 5.24
CA LEU A 143 15.75 0.59 4.35
C LEU A 143 15.40 0.38 2.88
N SER A 144 14.96 -0.82 2.49
CA SER A 144 14.61 -1.13 1.11
C SER A 144 13.53 -2.18 1.06
N LEU A 145 12.63 -2.04 0.09
CA LEU A 145 11.60 -3.00 -0.26
C LEU A 145 11.74 -3.36 -1.74
N ALA A 146 11.37 -4.58 -2.10
CA ALA A 146 11.32 -5.03 -3.47
C ALA A 146 10.27 -6.13 -3.62
N TRP A 147 9.26 -5.87 -4.45
CA TRP A 147 8.19 -6.83 -4.73
C TRP A 147 8.55 -7.73 -5.91
N ASN A 148 8.17 -9.00 -5.82
CA ASN A 148 8.48 -9.97 -6.86
C ASN A 148 7.33 -10.07 -7.87
N THR A 149 7.53 -9.51 -9.06
CA THR A 149 6.53 -9.51 -10.14
C THR A 149 6.25 -10.89 -10.74
N HIS A 150 7.11 -11.90 -10.47
CA HIS A 150 6.91 -13.28 -10.95
C HIS A 150 6.29 -14.19 -9.88
N ALA A 151 6.38 -13.80 -8.62
CA ALA A 151 5.80 -14.49 -7.48
C ALA A 151 5.09 -13.45 -6.60
N GLU A 152 3.88 -13.09 -7.01
CA GLU A 152 3.15 -11.91 -6.52
C GLU A 152 2.92 -11.91 -5.00
N HIS A 153 2.83 -13.08 -4.37
CA HIS A 153 2.73 -13.22 -2.91
C HIS A 153 4.04 -12.94 -2.15
N VAL A 154 5.15 -12.65 -2.85
CA VAL A 154 6.48 -12.50 -2.23
C VAL A 154 6.95 -11.05 -2.25
N LEU A 155 7.24 -10.54 -1.06
CA LEU A 155 7.92 -9.26 -0.84
C LEU A 155 9.28 -9.48 -0.18
N ALA A 156 10.31 -8.78 -0.63
CA ALA A 156 11.61 -8.75 0.03
C ALA A 156 11.81 -7.42 0.75
N SER A 157 12.39 -7.47 1.95
CA SER A 157 12.77 -6.29 2.72
C SER A 157 14.20 -6.36 3.25
N GLY A 158 14.91 -5.23 3.20
CA GLY A 158 16.26 -5.05 3.69
C GLY A 158 16.30 -4.11 4.87
N SER A 159 17.11 -4.41 5.87
CA SER A 159 17.13 -3.67 7.13
C SER A 159 18.53 -3.32 7.62
N VAL A 160 18.56 -2.35 8.53
CA VAL A 160 19.71 -2.06 9.39
C VAL A 160 20.13 -3.27 10.22
N ASP A 161 19.23 -4.22 10.48
CA ASP A 161 19.51 -5.43 11.25
C ASP A 161 20.42 -6.47 10.54
N GLN A 162 20.98 -6.10 9.38
CA GLN A 162 21.91 -6.88 8.57
C GLN A 162 21.26 -8.12 7.93
N THR A 163 19.93 -8.14 7.85
CA THR A 163 19.20 -9.23 7.22
C THR A 163 18.34 -8.74 6.07
N VAL A 164 18.10 -9.66 5.14
CA VAL A 164 17.00 -9.57 4.19
C VAL A 164 15.94 -10.57 4.61
N ILE A 165 14.68 -10.15 4.60
CA ILE A 165 13.55 -11.02 4.88
C ILE A 165 12.73 -11.19 3.62
N LEU A 166 12.38 -12.44 3.31
CA LEU A 166 11.35 -12.77 2.34
C LEU A 166 10.05 -12.99 3.10
N TRP A 167 9.03 -12.25 2.71
CA TRP A 167 7.70 -12.30 3.27
C TRP A 167 6.78 -13.07 2.33
N ASP A 168 5.93 -13.89 2.94
CA ASP A 168 4.77 -14.46 2.29
C ASP A 168 3.57 -13.60 2.67
N MET A 169 3.07 -12.84 1.71
CA MET A 169 1.96 -11.90 1.90
C MET A 169 0.60 -12.60 2.00
N GLU A 170 0.44 -13.77 1.37
CA GLU A 170 -0.79 -14.58 1.44
C GLU A 170 -1.09 -14.98 2.89
N HIS A 171 -0.06 -15.41 3.62
CA HIS A 171 -0.18 -15.84 5.01
C HIS A 171 0.23 -14.75 6.02
N GLY A 172 0.78 -13.62 5.56
CA GLY A 172 1.36 -12.58 6.41
C GLY A 172 2.51 -13.08 7.28
N THR A 173 3.32 -14.04 6.78
CA THR A 173 4.39 -14.68 7.56
C THR A 173 5.78 -14.44 6.98
N VAL A 174 6.81 -14.72 7.79
CA VAL A 174 8.20 -14.73 7.32
C VAL A 174 8.48 -16.05 6.62
N ALA A 175 8.70 -16.01 5.31
CA ALA A 175 9.10 -17.17 4.53
C ALA A 175 10.57 -17.53 4.79
N GLN A 176 11.48 -16.53 4.77
CA GLN A 176 12.90 -16.78 4.97
C GLN A 176 13.66 -15.57 5.53
N HIS A 177 14.66 -15.85 6.37
CA HIS A 177 15.68 -14.88 6.76
C HIS A 177 17.00 -15.16 6.03
N LEU A 178 17.48 -14.19 5.26
CA LEU A 178 18.79 -14.22 4.62
C LEU A 178 19.79 -13.44 5.48
N LYS A 179 20.73 -14.14 6.09
CA LYS A 179 21.68 -13.61 7.09
C LYS A 179 23.13 -13.66 6.59
N TYR A 180 23.33 -13.35 5.32
CA TYR A 180 24.64 -13.41 4.67
C TYR A 180 25.44 -12.11 4.83
N PHE A 181 24.77 -11.00 5.14
CA PHE A 181 25.35 -9.66 5.19
C PHE A 181 25.98 -9.37 6.55
N LYS A 182 27.07 -8.61 6.55
CA LYS A 182 27.81 -8.20 7.78
C LYS A 182 27.49 -6.79 8.23
N GLU A 183 26.84 -6.01 7.37
CA GLU A 183 26.48 -4.63 7.57
C GLU A 183 25.04 -4.39 7.09
N LYS A 184 24.51 -3.19 7.36
CA LYS A 184 23.15 -2.81 6.98
C LYS A 184 22.90 -3.01 5.48
N VAL A 185 21.74 -3.58 5.15
CA VAL A 185 21.30 -3.76 3.77
C VAL A 185 20.57 -2.50 3.35
N GLN A 186 21.07 -1.79 2.34
CA GLN A 186 20.56 -0.49 1.93
C GLN A 186 19.68 -0.53 0.69
N SER A 187 19.85 -1.53 -0.18
CA SER A 187 19.09 -1.63 -1.42
C SER A 187 18.88 -3.08 -1.79
N ILE A 188 17.70 -3.39 -2.29
CA ILE A 188 17.32 -4.71 -2.78
C ILE A 188 16.53 -4.51 -4.06
N LYS A 189 16.76 -5.34 -5.07
CA LYS A 189 15.90 -5.44 -6.27
C LYS A 189 15.86 -6.87 -6.80
N TRP A 190 14.65 -7.32 -7.14
CA TRP A 190 14.44 -8.59 -7.83
C TRP A 190 14.94 -8.52 -9.26
N HIS A 191 15.38 -9.66 -9.79
CA HIS A 191 15.74 -9.76 -11.18
C HIS A 191 14.47 -9.69 -12.05
N PRO A 192 14.43 -8.86 -13.10
CA PRO A 192 13.20 -8.60 -13.86
C PRO A 192 12.68 -9.80 -14.66
N LYS A 193 13.50 -10.85 -14.84
CA LYS A 193 13.14 -12.06 -15.61
C LYS A 193 13.18 -13.36 -14.83
N GLU A 194 13.87 -13.38 -13.69
CA GLU A 194 14.13 -14.62 -12.95
C GLU A 194 13.55 -14.48 -11.55
N ALA A 195 12.48 -15.22 -11.28
CA ALA A 195 11.73 -15.13 -10.03
C ALA A 195 12.55 -15.42 -8.76
N HIS A 196 13.65 -16.16 -8.88
CA HIS A 196 14.45 -16.66 -7.75
C HIS A 196 15.77 -15.90 -7.56
N THR A 197 16.01 -14.84 -8.35
CA THR A 197 17.25 -14.08 -8.32
C THR A 197 17.00 -12.70 -7.69
N LEU A 198 17.70 -12.42 -6.59
CA LEU A 198 17.60 -11.18 -5.83
C LEU A 198 18.97 -10.51 -5.74
N LEU A 199 19.05 -9.23 -6.08
CA LEU A 199 20.22 -8.39 -5.83
C LEU A 199 20.04 -7.68 -4.50
N ALA A 200 21.06 -7.69 -3.65
CA ALA A 200 21.09 -6.95 -2.40
C ALA A 200 22.42 -6.20 -2.28
N GLY A 201 22.35 -4.91 -1.97
CA GLY A 201 23.48 -4.04 -1.67
C GLY A 201 23.54 -3.76 -0.17
N ALA A 202 24.63 -4.19 0.47
CA ALA A 202 24.93 -3.89 1.87
C ALA A 202 26.13 -2.94 1.97
N CYS A 203 26.31 -2.28 3.11
CA CYS A 203 27.49 -1.45 3.38
C CYS A 203 28.75 -2.26 3.73
N ASP A 204 28.80 -3.55 3.38
CA ASP A 204 30.04 -4.30 3.50
C ASP A 204 31.03 -3.86 2.39
N LYS A 205 32.32 -4.06 2.68
CA LYS A 205 33.44 -3.45 1.95
C LYS A 205 33.54 -3.85 0.48
#